data_AF-A0A843H2F0-F1
#
_entry.id   AF-A0A843H2F0-F1
#
_cell.length_a   1.000
_cell.length_b   1.000
_cell.length_c   1.000
_cell.angle_alpha   90.00
_cell.angle_beta   90.00
_cell.angle_gamma   90.00
#
_symmetry.space_group_name_H-M   'P 1'
#
loop_
_entity.id
_entity.type
_entity.pdbx_description
1 polymer ?
#
loop_
_entity_poly.entity_id
_entity_poly.type
_entity_poly.pdbx_seq_one_letter_code
_entity_poly.pdbx_strand_id
1 'polypeptide(L)'
;MTCFRMDNGESVRKYCKRKGLGYSCIVYRIELGWTVNDAIKEAFKIKKRANRKSKHFINGVPLVDWCKEKGVGYSTLFNRARKLGMTPVEYIKKVKIEDILKSQSVKYFIDGIKLSDWCEKMKINYATVLIKAKNIGLSPVECAKKIKEKEIYIGQKGLKFV
;
A
#
# COMPACT_ATOMS: atom_id res chain seq x y z
N MET A 1 28.23 25.85 26.35
CA MET A 1 27.14 25.18 25.61
C MET A 1 27.14 25.69 24.17
N THR A 2 27.55 24.86 23.21
CA THR A 2 27.57 25.24 21.79
C THR A 2 26.14 25.30 21.26
N CYS A 3 25.69 26.49 20.86
CA CYS A 3 24.35 26.71 20.34
C CYS A 3 24.34 26.52 18.82
N PHE A 4 24.03 25.32 18.35
CA PHE A 4 23.90 25.04 16.92
C PHE A 4 22.65 25.72 16.32
N ARG A 5 22.81 26.31 15.14
CA ARG A 5 21.76 27.00 14.38
C ARG A 5 21.66 26.43 12.97
N MET A 6 20.46 26.53 12.43
CA MET A 6 20.12 26.25 11.02
C MET A 6 20.54 27.43 10.14
N ASP A 7 20.59 27.24 8.82
CA ASP A 7 20.89 28.31 7.84
C ASP A 7 19.90 29.48 7.91
N ASN A 8 18.65 29.21 8.33
CA ASN A 8 17.62 30.24 8.53
C ASN A 8 17.70 30.95 9.90
N GLY A 9 18.77 30.72 10.67
CA GLY A 9 18.98 31.31 12.01
C GLY A 9 18.21 30.64 13.16
N GLU A 10 17.31 29.69 12.91
CA GLU A 10 16.58 28.95 13.95
C GLU A 10 17.54 28.05 14.76
N SER A 11 17.36 27.96 16.09
CA SER A 11 18.11 27.01 16.92
C SER A 11 17.74 25.57 16.57
N VAL A 12 18.75 24.70 16.41
CA VAL A 12 18.57 23.26 16.17
C VAL A 12 17.72 22.61 17.27
N ARG A 13 17.87 23.03 18.52
CA ARG A 13 17.06 22.52 19.65
C ARG A 13 15.57 22.84 19.47
N LYS A 14 15.24 24.08 19.09
CA LYS A 14 13.86 24.53 18.84
C LYS A 14 13.26 23.78 17.65
N TYR A 15 14.04 23.65 16.58
CA TYR A 15 13.65 22.90 15.39
C TYR A 15 13.35 21.43 15.69
N CYS A 16 14.25 20.75 16.40
CA CYS A 16 14.09 19.35 16.79
C CYS A 16 12.85 19.11 17.66
N LYS A 17 12.57 19.99 18.63
CA LYS A 17 11.37 19.88 19.47
C LYS A 17 10.09 19.95 18.63
N ARG A 18 10.00 20.94 17.74
CA ARG A 18 8.84 21.12 16.84
C ARG A 18 8.64 19.96 15.87
N LYS A 19 9.74 19.39 15.35
CA LYS A 19 9.70 18.28 14.39
C LYS A 19 9.71 16.90 15.05
N GLY A 20 9.78 16.83 16.38
CA GLY A 20 9.91 15.60 17.16
C GLY A 20 11.13 14.77 16.77
N LEU A 21 12.29 15.41 16.62
CA LEU A 21 13.58 14.79 16.36
C LEU A 21 14.40 14.76 17.65
N GLY A 22 15.22 13.72 17.82
CA GLY A 22 16.11 13.61 18.98
C GLY A 22 17.27 14.59 18.88
N TYR A 23 17.26 15.63 19.72
CA TYR A 23 18.31 16.67 19.73
C TYR A 23 19.72 16.10 19.93
N SER A 24 19.90 15.20 20.89
CA SER A 24 21.18 14.53 21.18
C SER A 24 21.74 13.80 19.96
N CYS A 25 20.88 13.13 19.20
CA CYS A 25 21.25 12.39 18.00
C CYS A 25 21.72 13.30 16.85
N ILE A 26 21.20 14.53 16.79
CA ILE A 26 21.64 15.54 15.81
C ILE A 26 23.00 16.12 16.24
N VAL A 27 23.14 16.49 17.51
CA VAL A 27 24.38 17.04 18.06
C VAL A 27 25.55 16.07 17.88
N TYR A 28 25.35 14.79 18.22
CA TYR A 28 26.36 13.76 18.03
C TYR A 28 26.87 13.68 16.58
N ARG A 29 25.99 13.77 15.58
CA ARG A 29 26.42 13.77 14.16
C ARG A 29 27.22 15.02 13.80
N ILE A 30 26.84 16.18 14.33
CA ILE A 30 27.58 17.43 14.12
C ILE A 30 28.97 17.33 14.74
N GLU A 31 29.09 16.74 15.93
CA GLU A 31 30.38 16.46 16.60
C GLU A 31 31.25 15.49 15.79
N LEU A 32 30.64 14.58 15.03
CA LEU A 32 31.31 13.72 14.03
C LEU A 32 31.64 14.45 12.71
N GLY A 33 31.46 15.77 12.64
CA GLY A 33 31.79 16.58 11.46
C GLY A 33 30.68 16.68 10.41
N TRP A 34 29.45 16.23 10.70
CA TRP A 34 28.34 16.41 9.75
C TRP A 34 27.86 17.85 9.73
N THR A 35 27.36 18.29 8.58
CA THR A 35 26.59 19.53 8.51
C THR A 35 25.26 19.38 9.28
N VAL A 36 24.75 20.49 9.81
CA VAL A 36 23.45 20.53 10.49
C VAL A 36 22.33 19.98 9.59
N ASN A 37 22.35 20.36 8.31
CA ASN A 37 21.35 19.92 7.33
C ASN A 37 21.44 18.42 7.04
N ASP A 38 22.64 17.87 6.87
CA ASP A 38 22.81 16.43 6.62
C ASP A 38 22.39 15.59 7.82
N ALA A 39 22.74 16.03 9.04
CA ALA A 39 22.34 15.37 10.27
C ALA A 39 20.80 15.33 10.41
N ILE A 40 20.12 16.43 10.09
CA ILE A 40 18.65 16.53 10.13
C ILE A 40 18.01 15.69 9.03
N LYS A 41 18.54 15.74 7.80
CA LYS A 41 18.06 14.95 6.67
C LYS A 41 18.12 13.46 7.00
N GLU A 42 19.21 12.99 7.59
CA GLU A 42 19.36 11.58 7.99
C GLU A 42 18.43 11.22 9.15
N ALA A 43 18.28 12.09 10.14
CA ALA A 43 17.33 11.87 11.24
C ALA A 43 15.88 11.74 10.75
N PHE A 44 15.47 12.50 9.72
CA PHE A 44 14.16 12.31 9.08
C PHE A 44 14.05 10.98 8.37
N LYS A 45 15.10 10.50 7.69
CA LYS A 45 15.09 9.15 7.09
C LYS A 45 14.92 8.07 8.16
N ILE A 46 15.65 8.16 9.26
CA ILE A 46 15.56 7.22 10.38
C ILE A 46 14.16 7.28 11.02
N LYS A 47 13.64 8.47 11.31
CA LYS A 47 12.28 8.64 11.86
C LYS A 47 11.23 8.08 10.91
N LYS A 48 11.37 8.29 9.60
CA LYS A 48 10.49 7.70 8.58
C LYS A 48 10.59 6.18 8.55
N ARG A 49 11.80 5.60 8.69
CA ARG A 49 12.02 4.15 8.81
C ARG A 49 11.42 3.58 10.11
N ALA A 50 11.57 4.25 11.25
CA ALA A 50 11.00 3.84 12.53
C ALA A 50 9.46 3.93 12.53
N ASN A 51 8.89 4.96 11.88
CA ASN A 51 7.44 5.10 11.71
C ASN A 51 6.87 4.08 10.71
N ARG A 52 7.69 3.53 9.81
CA ARG A 52 7.33 2.31 9.07
C ARG A 52 7.43 1.15 10.07
N LYS A 53 6.37 0.95 10.86
CA LYS A 53 6.16 -0.24 11.70
C LYS A 53 6.03 -1.51 10.84
N SER A 54 7.04 -1.84 10.03
CA SER A 54 7.10 -3.11 9.33
C SER A 54 7.44 -4.16 10.37
N LYS A 55 6.43 -4.87 10.88
CA LYS A 55 6.62 -5.98 11.83
C LYS A 55 7.35 -7.18 11.23
N HIS A 56 7.52 -7.19 9.90
CA HIS A 56 8.06 -8.31 9.15
C HIS A 56 9.23 -7.86 8.27
N PHE A 57 10.24 -8.72 8.18
CA PHE A 57 11.48 -8.52 7.44
C PHE A 57 11.81 -9.77 6.63
N ILE A 58 12.41 -9.58 5.46
CA ILE A 58 12.93 -10.65 4.60
C ILE A 58 14.39 -10.32 4.33
N ASN A 59 15.30 -11.18 4.78
CA ASN A 59 16.75 -10.99 4.63
C ASN A 59 17.22 -9.59 5.09
N GLY A 60 16.70 -9.10 6.22
CA GLY A 60 17.01 -7.77 6.76
C GLY A 60 16.30 -6.59 6.08
N VAL A 61 15.59 -6.82 4.97
CA VAL A 61 14.81 -5.79 4.27
C VAL A 61 13.39 -5.72 4.85
N PRO A 62 12.86 -4.53 5.20
CA PRO A 62 11.47 -4.38 5.61
C PRO A 62 10.52 -4.93 4.54
N LEU A 63 9.55 -5.75 4.94
CA LEU A 63 8.61 -6.40 4.01
C LEU A 63 7.94 -5.40 3.05
N VAL A 64 7.60 -4.19 3.52
CA VAL A 64 7.01 -3.14 2.69
C VAL A 64 7.93 -2.73 1.55
N ASP A 65 9.23 -2.60 1.82
CA ASP A 65 10.22 -2.20 0.81
C ASP A 65 10.55 -3.38 -0.12
N TRP A 66 10.65 -4.60 0.43
CA TRP A 66 10.80 -5.83 -0.36
C TRP A 66 9.64 -6.02 -1.36
N CYS A 67 8.39 -5.82 -0.89
CA CYS A 67 7.20 -5.89 -1.73
C CYS A 67 7.25 -4.90 -2.89
N LYS A 68 7.72 -3.67 -2.65
CA LYS A 68 7.86 -2.65 -3.70
C LYS A 68 8.89 -3.05 -4.75
N GLU A 69 10.03 -3.57 -4.32
CA GLU A 69 11.08 -4.04 -5.23
C GLU A 69 10.57 -5.18 -6.13
N LYS A 70 9.78 -6.10 -5.57
CA LYS A 70 9.21 -7.23 -6.31
C LYS A 70 7.90 -6.92 -7.04
N GLY A 71 7.43 -5.67 -7.01
CA GLY A 71 6.16 -5.27 -7.64
C GLY A 71 4.91 -5.90 -7.00
N VAL A 72 5.03 -6.44 -5.79
CA VAL A 72 3.95 -7.13 -5.07
C VAL A 72 3.22 -6.14 -4.17
N GLY A 73 1.90 -6.07 -4.26
CA GLY A 73 1.10 -5.31 -3.29
C GLY A 73 1.23 -5.86 -1.87
N TYR A 74 1.77 -5.06 -0.93
CA TYR A 74 1.93 -5.44 0.49
C TYR A 74 0.61 -5.94 1.11
N SER A 75 -0.49 -5.21 0.90
CA SER A 75 -1.80 -5.57 1.43
C SER A 75 -2.32 -6.89 0.86
N THR A 76 -2.07 -7.16 -0.43
CA THR A 76 -2.45 -8.41 -1.08
C THR A 76 -1.73 -9.59 -0.44
N LEU A 77 -0.43 -9.46 -0.25
CA LEU A 77 0.40 -10.49 0.36
C LEU A 77 0.00 -10.74 1.82
N PHE A 78 -0.13 -9.67 2.59
CA PHE A 78 -0.51 -9.75 4.01
C PHE A 78 -1.87 -10.42 4.20
N ASN A 79 -2.88 -10.04 3.42
CA ASN A 79 -4.21 -10.62 3.51
C ASN A 79 -4.24 -12.11 3.12
N ARG A 80 -3.41 -12.53 2.18
CA ARG A 80 -3.32 -13.95 1.78
C ARG A 80 -2.63 -14.80 2.83
N ALA A 81 -1.52 -14.32 3.38
CA ALA A 81 -0.85 -14.97 4.49
C ALA A 81 -1.82 -15.15 5.67
N ARG A 82 -2.54 -14.06 6.03
CA ARG A 82 -3.54 -14.09 7.10
C ARG A 82 -4.66 -15.10 6.86
N LYS A 83 -5.18 -15.22 5.62
CA LYS A 83 -6.23 -16.21 5.28
C LYS A 83 -5.78 -17.67 5.49
N LEU A 84 -4.48 -17.92 5.38
CA LEU A 84 -3.88 -19.24 5.59
C LEU A 84 -3.36 -19.42 7.02
N GLY A 85 -3.58 -18.45 7.91
CA GLY A 85 -3.07 -18.50 9.29
C GLY A 85 -1.55 -18.38 9.38
N MET A 86 -0.89 -17.85 8.36
CA MET A 86 0.57 -17.75 8.28
C MET A 86 1.05 -16.30 8.44
N THR A 87 2.30 -16.14 8.84
CA THR A 87 2.98 -14.86 8.71
C THR A 87 3.28 -14.55 7.24
N PRO A 88 3.41 -13.27 6.86
CA PRO A 88 3.81 -12.89 5.50
C PRO A 88 5.11 -13.54 5.02
N VAL A 89 6.08 -13.74 5.94
CA VAL A 89 7.38 -14.32 5.63
C VAL A 89 7.26 -15.82 5.31
N GLU A 90 6.49 -16.57 6.10
CA GLU A 90 6.21 -17.99 5.84
C GLU A 90 5.44 -18.18 4.54
N TYR A 91 4.46 -17.31 4.29
CA TYR A 91 3.69 -17.34 3.04
C TYR A 91 4.60 -17.20 1.82
N ILE A 92 5.53 -16.25 1.83
CA ILE A 92 6.48 -16.03 0.72
C ILE A 92 7.40 -17.23 0.49
N LYS A 93 7.81 -17.93 1.55
CA LYS A 93 8.63 -19.15 1.41
C LYS A 93 7.87 -20.30 0.75
N LYS A 94 6.53 -20.31 0.84
CA LYS A 94 5.68 -21.38 0.32
C LYS A 94 5.13 -21.14 -1.07
N VAL A 95 5.10 -19.88 -1.54
CA VAL A 95 4.48 -19.53 -2.82
C VAL A 95 5.48 -18.90 -3.77
N LYS A 96 5.30 -19.13 -5.07
CA LYS A 96 6.07 -18.44 -6.09
C LYS A 96 5.58 -17.00 -6.23
N ILE A 97 6.50 -16.04 -6.35
CA ILE A 97 6.17 -14.61 -6.46
C ILE A 97 5.36 -14.36 -7.73
N GLU A 98 5.66 -15.09 -8.80
CA GLU A 98 4.98 -15.02 -10.10
C GLU A 98 3.49 -15.34 -9.95
N ASP A 99 3.12 -16.28 -9.09
CA ASP A 99 1.72 -16.63 -8.83
C ASP A 99 1.01 -15.52 -8.05
N ILE A 100 1.73 -14.84 -7.16
CA ILE A 100 1.22 -13.65 -6.47
C ILE A 100 0.95 -12.53 -7.48
N LEU A 101 1.87 -12.29 -8.41
CA LEU A 101 1.77 -11.26 -9.44
C LEU A 101 0.65 -11.58 -10.45
N LYS A 102 0.58 -12.82 -10.96
CA LYS A 102 -0.49 -13.28 -11.88
C LYS A 102 -1.89 -13.14 -11.30
N SER A 103 -2.02 -13.39 -10.00
CA SER A 103 -3.30 -13.24 -9.30
C SER A 103 -3.58 -11.81 -8.84
N GLN A 104 -2.60 -10.91 -8.93
CA GLN A 104 -2.78 -9.45 -8.85
C GLN A 104 -3.16 -8.85 -10.20
N SER A 105 -2.67 -9.41 -11.30
CA SER A 105 -3.04 -9.01 -12.65
C SER A 105 -4.44 -9.51 -12.99
N VAL A 106 -5.38 -8.57 -12.97
CA VAL A 106 -6.59 -8.50 -13.81
C VAL A 106 -7.24 -9.85 -14.17
N LYS A 107 -8.29 -10.20 -13.43
CA LYS A 107 -8.98 -11.50 -13.55
C LYS A 107 -9.92 -11.65 -14.74
N TYR A 108 -10.38 -10.55 -15.34
CA TYR A 108 -11.55 -10.58 -16.22
C TYR A 108 -11.35 -9.69 -17.45
N PHE A 109 -11.80 -10.19 -18.59
CA PHE A 109 -11.74 -9.52 -19.89
C PHE A 109 -13.08 -9.62 -20.60
N ILE A 110 -13.45 -8.57 -21.34
CA ILE A 110 -14.58 -8.52 -22.28
C ILE A 110 -13.99 -8.18 -23.63
N ASP A 111 -14.07 -9.11 -24.58
CA ASP A 111 -13.63 -8.93 -25.97
C ASP A 111 -12.18 -8.42 -26.06
N GLY A 112 -11.28 -9.00 -25.26
CA GLY A 112 -9.86 -8.62 -25.19
C GLY A 112 -9.57 -7.35 -24.37
N ILE A 113 -10.58 -6.63 -23.89
CA ILE A 113 -10.43 -5.44 -23.05
C ILE A 113 -10.53 -5.85 -21.58
N LYS A 114 -9.65 -5.34 -20.71
CA LYS A 114 -9.74 -5.59 -19.27
C LYS A 114 -11.10 -5.14 -18.74
N LEU A 115 -11.72 -5.96 -17.90
CA LEU A 115 -13.05 -5.65 -17.35
C LEU A 115 -13.05 -4.33 -16.57
N SER A 116 -11.95 -3.98 -15.90
CA SER A 116 -11.78 -2.67 -15.25
C SER A 116 -11.94 -1.51 -16.25
N ASP A 117 -11.26 -1.60 -17.37
CA ASP A 117 -11.17 -0.56 -18.39
C ASP A 117 -12.50 -0.49 -19.17
N TRP A 118 -13.12 -1.64 -19.39
CA TRP A 118 -14.46 -1.72 -19.96
C TRP A 118 -15.50 -1.07 -19.04
N CYS A 119 -15.44 -1.36 -17.74
CA CYS A 119 -16.34 -0.76 -16.74
C CYS A 119 -16.16 0.76 -16.69
N GLU A 120 -14.93 1.27 -16.76
CA GLU A 120 -14.64 2.69 -16.82
C GLU A 120 -15.27 3.35 -18.07
N LYS A 121 -15.08 2.76 -19.26
CA LYS A 121 -15.71 3.23 -20.51
C LYS A 121 -17.24 3.28 -20.42
N MET A 122 -17.84 2.29 -19.75
CA MET A 122 -19.30 2.20 -19.60
C MET A 122 -19.83 2.98 -18.37
N LYS A 123 -18.97 3.67 -17.63
CA LYS A 123 -19.30 4.36 -16.36
C LYS A 123 -19.94 3.44 -15.31
N ILE A 124 -19.55 2.17 -15.29
CA ILE A 124 -19.98 1.17 -14.32
C ILE A 124 -18.89 1.01 -13.25
N ASN A 125 -19.29 0.94 -11.97
CA ASN A 125 -18.33 0.70 -10.91
C ASN A 125 -17.87 -0.77 -10.91
N TYR A 126 -16.59 -1.01 -11.19
CA TYR A 126 -15.98 -2.34 -11.24
C TYR A 126 -16.16 -3.13 -9.93
N ALA A 127 -16.05 -2.49 -8.77
CA ALA A 127 -16.25 -3.17 -7.49
C ALA A 127 -17.71 -3.64 -7.32
N THR A 128 -18.68 -2.84 -7.79
CA THR A 128 -20.09 -3.21 -7.75
C THR A 128 -20.38 -4.43 -8.62
N VAL A 129 -19.76 -4.52 -9.80
CA VAL A 129 -19.84 -5.71 -10.66
C VAL A 129 -19.34 -6.94 -9.91
N LEU A 130 -18.16 -6.87 -9.30
CA LEU A 130 -17.58 -8.01 -8.57
C LEU A 130 -18.46 -8.47 -7.40
N ILE A 131 -19.00 -7.53 -6.63
CA ILE A 131 -19.87 -7.84 -5.48
C ILE A 131 -21.17 -8.47 -5.95
N LYS A 132 -21.83 -7.88 -6.97
CA LYS A 132 -23.09 -8.42 -7.50
C LYS A 132 -22.90 -9.78 -8.12
N ALA A 133 -21.89 -9.95 -8.96
CA ALA A 133 -21.54 -11.23 -9.58
C ALA A 133 -21.42 -12.34 -8.53
N LYS A 134 -20.71 -12.06 -7.43
CA LYS A 134 -20.59 -12.99 -6.30
C LYS A 134 -21.95 -13.29 -5.63
N ASN A 135 -22.78 -12.28 -5.42
CA ASN A 135 -24.07 -12.44 -4.73
C ASN A 135 -25.10 -13.23 -5.56
N ILE A 136 -25.07 -13.08 -6.89
CA ILE A 136 -26.00 -13.73 -7.81
C ILE A 136 -25.42 -14.99 -8.46
N GLY A 137 -24.19 -15.38 -8.11
CA GLY A 137 -23.53 -16.57 -8.65
C GLY A 137 -23.12 -16.48 -10.12
N LEU A 138 -23.03 -15.27 -10.70
CA LEU A 138 -22.58 -15.06 -12.08
C LEU A 138 -21.08 -14.79 -12.16
N SER A 139 -20.48 -14.99 -13.34
CA SER A 139 -19.14 -14.47 -13.59
C SER A 139 -19.17 -12.92 -13.62
N PRO A 140 -18.08 -12.23 -13.23
CA PRO A 140 -18.01 -10.77 -13.33
C PRO A 140 -18.17 -10.22 -14.74
N VAL A 141 -17.81 -10.98 -15.76
CA VAL A 141 -18.01 -10.60 -17.17
C VAL A 141 -19.49 -10.62 -17.53
N GLU A 142 -20.20 -11.70 -17.22
CA GLU A 142 -21.64 -11.80 -17.48
C GLU A 142 -22.43 -10.77 -16.66
N CYS A 143 -22.07 -10.59 -15.39
CA CYS A 143 -22.70 -9.59 -14.55
C CYS A 143 -22.53 -8.17 -15.12
N ALA A 144 -21.36 -7.83 -15.65
CA ALA A 144 -21.13 -6.54 -16.28
C ALA A 144 -21.96 -6.33 -17.55
N LYS A 145 -22.10 -7.36 -18.40
CA LYS A 145 -22.95 -7.32 -19.60
C LYS A 145 -24.42 -7.10 -19.22
N LYS A 146 -24.93 -7.88 -18.27
CA LYS A 146 -26.31 -7.76 -17.77
C LYS A 146 -26.60 -6.42 -17.08
N ILE A 147 -25.62 -5.84 -16.38
CA ILE A 147 -25.74 -4.49 -15.82
C ILE A 147 -25.85 -3.44 -16.94
N LYS A 148 -25.04 -3.56 -17.99
CA LYS A 148 -25.10 -2.66 -19.16
C LYS A 148 -26.44 -2.78 -19.90
N GLU A 149 -26.95 -4.01 -20.04
CA GLU A 149 -28.25 -4.31 -20.67
C GLU A 149 -29.44 -3.94 -19.76
N LYS A 150 -29.18 -3.40 -18.56
CA LYS A 150 -30.17 -3.04 -17.54
C LYS A 150 -31.00 -4.22 -17.01
N GLU A 151 -30.55 -5.45 -17.25
CA GLU A 151 -31.14 -6.64 -16.62
C GLU A 151 -30.85 -6.69 -15.12
N ILE A 152 -29.81 -5.99 -14.66
CA ILE A 152 -29.42 -5.91 -13.25
C ILE A 152 -29.25 -4.44 -12.84
N TYR A 153 -30.09 -3.96 -11.93
CA TYR A 153 -30.07 -2.57 -11.45
C TYR A 153 -28.95 -2.28 -10.45
N ILE A 154 -28.27 -1.15 -10.63
CA ILE A 154 -27.22 -0.61 -9.75
C ILE A 154 -27.87 0.37 -8.75
N GLY A 155 -28.86 -0.08 -7.96
CA GLY A 155 -29.63 0.75 -7.03
C GLY A 155 -29.55 0.25 -5.59
N GLN A 156 -29.46 1.19 -4.64
CA GLN A 156 -29.17 1.00 -3.22
C GLN A 156 -30.27 0.25 -2.44
N LYS A 157 -29.86 -0.45 -1.37
CA LYS A 157 -30.66 -0.96 -0.23
C LYS A 157 -32.16 -1.19 -0.50
N GLY A 158 -32.52 -2.46 -0.64
CA GLY A 158 -33.90 -2.91 -0.45
C GLY A 158 -34.31 -3.91 -1.52
N LEU A 159 -34.35 -5.18 -1.14
CA LEU A 159 -35.16 -6.16 -1.84
C LEU A 159 -36.61 -5.64 -1.91
N LYS A 160 -37.14 -5.48 -3.12
CA LYS A 160 -38.55 -5.75 -3.39
C LYS A 160 -38.60 -6.58 -4.66
N PHE A 161 -39.04 -7.82 -4.49
CA PHE A 161 -39.55 -8.64 -5.59
C PHE A 161 -40.89 -8.03 -6.01
N VAL A 162 -41.13 -7.96 -7.32
CA VAL A 162 -42.48 -7.96 -7.89
C VAL A 162 -42.70 -9.36 -8.45
#